data_AF-A0A6B2T9U1-F1
#
_entry.id   AF-A0A6B2T9U1-F1
#
_cell.length_a   1.000
_cell.length_b   1.000
_cell.length_c   1.000
_cell.angle_alpha   90.00
_cell.angle_beta   90.00
_cell.angle_gamma   90.00
#
_symmetry.space_group_name_H-M   'P 1'
#
loop_
_entity.id
_entity.type
_entity.pdbx_description
1 polymer ?
#
loop_
_entity_poly.entity_id
_entity_poly.type
_entity_poly.pdbx_seq_one_letter_code
_entity_poly.pdbx_strand_id
1 'polypeptide(L)'
;MTTRGVLYVHSAPRALCPHVEWAVAGVLGARVSLDWIRQPAAPGTWRSEFSWQGSVGTASKLASALRGWDLLRFEVTAEPCAGAEGERYSATPELGIYHAVTGMHGDILIPEDRLRAALARSQRGESDLEAELAKLLGKPWDDELEPFRYAGEGAPVRWLHQVV
;
A
#
# COMPACT_ATOMS: atom_id res chain seq x y z
N MET A 1 1.20 2.48 21.56
CA MET A 1 0.14 3.23 20.86
C MET A 1 -0.38 2.40 19.72
N THR A 2 -1.69 2.31 19.58
CA THR A 2 -2.36 1.41 18.62
C THR A 2 -2.88 2.22 17.43
N THR A 3 -2.67 1.70 16.23
CA THR A 3 -3.28 2.17 14.98
C THR A 3 -3.93 0.96 14.29
N ARG A 4 -4.72 1.23 13.25
CA ARG A 4 -5.35 0.24 12.39
C ARG A 4 -5.18 0.64 10.94
N GLY A 5 -5.44 -0.28 10.04
CA GLY A 5 -5.33 -0.03 8.63
C GLY A 5 -5.76 -1.21 7.81
N VAL A 6 -5.48 -1.15 6.51
CA VAL A 6 -5.86 -2.19 5.57
C VAL A 6 -4.65 -2.58 4.72
N LEU A 7 -4.45 -3.88 4.56
CA LEU A 7 -3.61 -4.45 3.51
C LEU A 7 -4.51 -4.77 2.32
N TYR A 8 -4.24 -4.15 1.18
CA TYR A 8 -4.83 -4.51 -0.10
C TYR A 8 -3.81 -5.30 -0.90
N VAL A 9 -4.12 -6.54 -1.25
CA VAL A 9 -3.39 -7.29 -2.26
C VAL A 9 -4.15 -7.16 -3.56
N HIS A 10 -3.59 -6.42 -4.50
CA HIS A 10 -4.23 -6.15 -5.80
C HIS A 10 -4.00 -7.25 -6.81
N SER A 11 -2.83 -7.90 -6.75
CA SER A 11 -2.51 -9.01 -7.63
C SER A 11 -1.41 -9.86 -7.02
N ALA A 12 -1.67 -11.16 -6.89
CA ALA A 12 -0.71 -12.19 -6.49
C ALA A 12 -0.94 -13.46 -7.30
N PRO A 13 0.10 -14.10 -7.88
CA PRO A 13 0.01 -15.46 -8.37
C PRO A 13 -0.51 -16.41 -7.30
N ARG A 14 -1.31 -17.42 -7.67
CA ARG A 14 -1.93 -18.36 -6.71
C ARG A 14 -0.94 -19.02 -5.75
N ALA A 15 0.29 -19.28 -6.23
CA ALA A 15 1.36 -19.88 -5.46
C ALA A 15 1.91 -18.94 -4.36
N LEU A 16 1.82 -17.62 -4.56
CA LEU A 16 2.27 -16.64 -3.56
C LEU A 16 1.25 -16.38 -2.45
N CYS A 17 -0.04 -16.71 -2.64
CA CYS A 17 -1.09 -16.46 -1.64
C CYS A 17 -0.75 -16.99 -0.23
N PRO A 18 -0.31 -18.27 -0.04
CA PRO A 18 0.04 -18.77 1.30
C PRO A 18 1.28 -18.08 1.89
N HIS A 19 2.21 -17.61 1.04
CA HIS A 19 3.39 -16.89 1.50
C HIS A 19 3.03 -15.48 1.98
N VAL A 20 2.11 -14.79 1.29
CA VAL A 20 1.55 -13.51 1.75
C VAL A 20 0.94 -13.70 3.13
N GLU A 21 0.08 -14.70 3.33
CA GLU A 21 -0.54 -14.99 4.63
C GLU A 21 0.50 -15.23 5.72
N TRP A 22 1.54 -16.01 5.42
CA TRP A 22 2.62 -16.29 6.36
C TRP A 22 3.43 -15.04 6.74
N ALA A 23 3.77 -14.20 5.77
CA ALA A 23 4.49 -12.94 6.00
C ALA A 23 3.66 -11.97 6.86
N VAL A 24 2.37 -11.81 6.54
CA VAL A 24 1.44 -10.96 7.30
C VAL A 24 1.24 -11.49 8.72
N ALA A 25 1.06 -12.81 8.88
CA ALA A 25 0.97 -13.46 10.19
C ALA A 25 2.23 -13.24 11.04
N GLY A 26 3.41 -13.31 10.42
CA GLY A 26 4.69 -13.05 11.08
C GLY A 26 4.81 -11.62 11.62
N VAL A 27 4.30 -10.62 10.89
CA VAL A 27 4.31 -9.22 11.33
C VAL A 27 3.28 -8.97 12.43
N LEU A 28 2.07 -9.55 12.30
CA LEU A 28 0.97 -9.32 13.25
C LEU A 28 1.06 -10.20 14.51
N GLY A 29 1.89 -11.25 14.50
CA GLY A 29 2.02 -12.18 15.63
C GLY A 29 0.77 -13.02 15.88
N ALA A 30 -0.10 -13.15 14.88
CA ALA A 30 -1.37 -13.85 14.97
C ALA A 30 -1.62 -14.69 13.71
N ARG A 31 -2.51 -15.69 13.80
CA ARG A 31 -2.95 -16.43 12.61
C ARG A 31 -3.74 -15.49 11.70
N VAL A 32 -3.37 -15.46 10.43
CA VAL A 32 -4.01 -14.67 9.38
C VAL A 32 -4.53 -15.64 8.31
N SER A 33 -5.77 -15.43 7.89
CA SER A 33 -6.38 -16.09 6.74
C SER A 33 -6.93 -15.00 5.85
N LEU A 34 -6.51 -14.98 4.59
CA LEU A 34 -6.93 -13.97 3.62
C LEU A 34 -8.03 -14.54 2.74
N ASP A 35 -9.10 -13.77 2.54
CA ASP A 35 -10.18 -14.13 1.64
C ASP A 35 -9.74 -13.80 0.21
N TRP A 36 -9.18 -14.78 -0.49
CA TRP A 36 -8.67 -14.62 -1.85
C TRP A 36 -9.77 -14.74 -2.90
N ILE A 37 -9.86 -13.75 -3.78
CA ILE A 37 -10.74 -13.76 -4.95
C ILE A 37 -9.92 -13.57 -6.23
N ARG A 38 -10.42 -14.07 -7.36
CA ARG A 38 -9.74 -13.87 -8.66
C ARG A 38 -9.72 -12.39 -9.00
N GLN A 39 -8.60 -11.89 -9.53
CA GLN A 39 -8.45 -10.51 -9.98
C GLN A 39 -8.84 -10.40 -11.47
N PRO A 40 -9.96 -9.74 -11.82
CA PRO A 40 -10.39 -9.63 -13.22
C PRO A 40 -9.41 -8.85 -14.10
N ALA A 41 -8.72 -7.84 -13.56
CA ALA A 41 -7.78 -7.01 -14.33
C ALA A 41 -6.49 -7.76 -14.75
N ALA A 42 -6.17 -8.87 -14.09
CA ALA A 42 -4.99 -9.69 -14.39
C ALA A 42 -5.31 -11.18 -14.22
N PRO A 43 -5.81 -11.84 -15.29
CA PRO A 43 -6.13 -13.25 -15.27
C PRO A 43 -4.99 -14.14 -14.75
N GLY A 44 -5.32 -15.13 -13.93
CA GLY A 44 -4.34 -16.00 -13.27
C GLY A 44 -3.81 -15.47 -11.94
N THR A 45 -4.17 -14.24 -11.57
CA THR A 45 -3.81 -13.64 -10.27
C THR A 45 -5.02 -13.50 -9.35
N TRP A 46 -4.72 -13.29 -8.07
CA TRP A 46 -5.66 -13.20 -6.97
C TRP A 46 -5.48 -11.89 -6.22
N ARG A 47 -6.57 -11.40 -5.66
CA ARG A 47 -6.62 -10.22 -4.80
C ARG A 47 -7.23 -10.59 -3.45
N SER A 48 -6.95 -9.77 -2.44
CA SER A 48 -7.55 -9.87 -1.12
C SER A 48 -7.46 -8.53 -0.40
N GLU A 49 -8.27 -8.35 0.62
CA GLU A 49 -8.18 -7.22 1.55
C GLU A 49 -8.18 -7.74 2.99
N PHE A 50 -7.42 -7.07 3.85
CA PHE A 50 -7.30 -7.48 5.24
C PHE A 50 -7.16 -6.27 6.15
N SER A 51 -8.19 -6.06 6.97
CA SER A 51 -8.15 -5.07 8.04
C SER A 51 -7.28 -5.59 9.18
N TRP A 52 -6.38 -4.74 9.67
CA TRP A 52 -5.47 -5.08 10.75
C TRP A 52 -5.46 -3.99 11.83
N GLN A 53 -5.05 -4.37 13.03
CA GLN A 53 -4.77 -3.45 14.14
C GLN A 53 -3.44 -3.84 14.77
N GLY A 54 -2.62 -2.85 15.14
CA GLY A 54 -1.28 -3.09 15.65
C GLY A 54 -0.62 -1.84 16.22
N SER A 55 0.66 -1.95 16.57
CA SER A 55 1.43 -0.77 16.99
C SER A 55 1.70 0.17 15.82
N VAL A 56 2.00 1.44 16.11
CA VAL A 56 2.61 2.33 15.11
C VAL A 56 3.83 1.65 14.47
N GLY A 57 4.00 1.83 13.15
CA GLY A 57 5.02 1.15 12.35
C GLY A 57 4.64 -0.27 11.89
N THR A 58 3.42 -0.76 12.16
CA THR A 58 2.96 -2.04 11.61
C THR A 58 2.83 -1.99 10.08
N ALA A 59 2.35 -0.89 9.51
CA ALA A 59 2.25 -0.72 8.05
C ALA A 59 3.61 -0.82 7.36
N SER A 60 4.63 -0.13 7.88
CA SER A 60 6.00 -0.21 7.35
C SER A 60 6.59 -1.61 7.44
N LYS A 61 6.32 -2.34 8.54
CA LYS A 61 6.72 -3.75 8.71
C LYS A 61 6.01 -4.67 7.71
N LEU A 62 4.71 -4.49 7.48
CA LEU A 62 3.95 -5.23 6.48
C LEU A 62 4.50 -4.99 5.08
N ALA A 63 4.67 -3.72 4.68
CA ALA A 63 5.24 -3.36 3.40
C ALA A 63 6.67 -3.93 3.22
N SER A 64 7.47 -3.92 4.29
CA SER A 64 8.82 -4.48 4.27
C SER A 64 8.83 -6.01 4.16
N ALA A 65 7.88 -6.71 4.79
CA ALA A 65 7.78 -8.16 4.73
C ALA A 65 7.30 -8.68 3.36
N LEU A 66 6.51 -7.87 2.65
CA LEU A 66 5.98 -8.20 1.33
C LEU A 66 6.85 -7.69 0.16
N ARG A 67 7.92 -6.95 0.44
CA ARG A 67 8.80 -6.39 -0.59
C ARG A 67 9.58 -7.49 -1.33
N GLY A 68 9.86 -7.25 -2.62
CA GLY A 68 10.80 -8.08 -3.39
C GLY A 68 10.21 -9.38 -3.92
N TRP A 69 8.88 -9.55 -3.89
CA TRP A 69 8.22 -10.64 -4.60
C TRP A 69 7.79 -10.18 -5.98
N ASP A 70 8.40 -10.80 -6.98
CA ASP A 70 8.03 -10.57 -8.37
C ASP A 70 6.54 -10.84 -8.57
N LEU A 71 5.88 -9.96 -9.33
CA LEU A 71 4.44 -10.00 -9.64
C LEU A 71 3.47 -9.65 -8.50
N LEU A 72 3.93 -9.33 -7.29
CA LEU A 72 3.06 -8.87 -6.21
C LEU A 72 2.74 -7.36 -6.37
N ARG A 73 1.44 -7.03 -6.41
CA ARG A 73 0.93 -5.66 -6.28
C ARG A 73 0.15 -5.53 -5.00
N PHE A 74 0.52 -4.57 -4.14
CA PHE A 74 -0.17 -4.38 -2.87
C PHE A 74 -0.15 -2.92 -2.42
N GLU A 75 -1.06 -2.59 -1.51
CA GLU A 75 -1.04 -1.36 -0.75
C GLU A 75 -1.21 -1.66 0.74
N VAL A 76 -0.58 -0.86 1.59
CA VAL A 76 -0.80 -0.92 3.03
C VAL A 76 -1.11 0.49 3.52
N THR A 77 -2.24 0.67 4.19
CA THR A 77 -2.62 1.92 4.83
C THR A 77 -2.53 1.80 6.34
N ALA A 78 -2.25 2.91 7.02
CA ALA A 78 -2.45 3.08 8.45
C ALA A 78 -3.20 4.38 8.71
N GLU A 79 -4.22 4.32 9.58
CA GLU A 79 -4.94 5.50 10.03
C GLU A 79 -4.08 6.34 10.99
N PRO A 80 -4.22 7.68 10.96
CA PRO A 80 -3.60 8.54 11.97
C PRO A 80 -4.12 8.19 13.37
N CYS A 81 -3.27 8.35 14.37
CA CYS A 81 -3.61 8.18 15.78
C CYS A 81 -2.98 9.30 16.61
N ALA A 82 -3.30 9.40 17.90
CA ALA A 82 -2.92 10.54 18.74
C ALA A 82 -1.39 10.80 18.90
N GLY A 83 -0.51 10.02 18.26
CA GLY A 83 0.93 10.19 18.32
C GLY A 83 1.66 9.75 17.06
N ALA A 84 0.94 9.53 15.96
CA ALA A 84 1.52 9.26 14.65
C ALA A 84 0.54 9.68 13.55
N GLU A 85 1.09 10.26 12.48
CA GLU A 85 0.36 10.51 11.23
C GLU A 85 -0.07 9.19 10.57
N GLY A 86 -0.97 9.28 9.59
CA GLY A 86 -1.31 8.14 8.76
C GLY A 86 -0.17 7.82 7.78
N GLU A 87 -0.16 6.59 7.28
CA GLU A 87 0.82 6.14 6.30
C GLU A 87 0.13 5.40 5.16
N ARG A 88 0.66 5.55 3.96
CA ARG A 88 0.27 4.79 2.77
C ARG A 88 1.51 4.26 2.07
N TYR A 89 1.52 2.97 1.84
CA TYR A 89 2.52 2.28 1.03
C TYR A 89 1.82 1.71 -0.20
N SER A 90 2.41 1.90 -1.38
CA SER A 90 1.94 1.31 -2.63
C SER A 90 3.11 0.63 -3.30
N ALA A 91 2.95 -0.63 -3.67
CA ALA A 91 4.02 -1.45 -4.20
C ALA A 91 3.61 -2.05 -5.54
N THR A 92 4.46 -1.84 -6.55
CA THR A 92 4.31 -2.47 -7.85
C THR A 92 5.59 -3.18 -8.27
N PRO A 93 5.51 -4.23 -9.12
CA PRO A 93 6.68 -4.95 -9.59
C PRO A 93 7.71 -4.06 -10.31
N GLU A 94 7.25 -3.09 -11.11
CA GLU A 94 8.15 -2.27 -11.94
C GLU A 94 8.71 -1.06 -11.18
N LEU A 95 7.91 -0.42 -10.33
CA LEU A 95 8.27 0.83 -9.66
C LEU A 95 8.81 0.63 -8.24
N GLY A 96 8.64 -0.57 -7.66
CA GLY A 96 8.98 -0.84 -6.27
C GLY A 96 7.97 -0.22 -5.30
N ILE A 97 8.44 0.19 -4.12
CA ILE A 97 7.58 0.73 -3.05
C ILE A 97 7.60 2.26 -3.07
N TYR A 98 6.42 2.85 -3.18
CA TYR A 98 6.12 4.22 -2.81
C TYR A 98 5.62 4.29 -1.37
N HIS A 99 5.99 5.38 -0.68
CA HIS A 99 5.56 5.70 0.67
C HIS A 99 5.16 7.16 0.75
N ALA A 100 3.99 7.41 1.34
CA ALA A 100 3.46 8.72 1.67
C ALA A 100 2.99 8.76 3.12
N VAL A 101 3.27 9.88 3.78
CA VAL A 101 2.58 10.25 5.03
C VAL A 101 1.25 10.89 4.64
N THR A 102 0.17 10.48 5.30
CA THR A 102 -1.17 11.01 5.07
C THR A 102 -1.65 11.78 6.29
N GLY A 103 -2.08 13.02 6.08
CA GLY A 103 -2.67 13.86 7.12
C GLY A 103 -4.05 13.36 7.56
N MET A 104 -4.61 14.01 8.57
CA MET A 104 -5.92 13.64 9.15
C MET A 104 -7.09 13.69 8.16
N HIS A 105 -6.93 14.41 7.05
CA HIS A 105 -7.94 14.55 5.99
C HIS A 105 -7.66 13.67 4.77
N GLY A 106 -6.63 12.82 4.81
CA GLY A 106 -6.23 11.96 3.70
C GLY A 106 -5.36 12.65 2.65
N ASP A 107 -4.92 13.88 2.92
CA ASP A 107 -3.95 14.61 2.10
C ASP A 107 -2.55 14.02 2.22
N ILE A 108 -1.79 14.00 1.12
CA ILE A 108 -0.40 13.56 1.11
C ILE A 108 0.49 14.70 1.60
N LEU A 109 1.26 14.43 2.66
CA LEU A 109 2.25 15.36 3.19
C LEU A 109 3.60 15.13 2.51
N ILE A 110 4.09 16.15 1.81
CA ILE A 110 5.41 16.14 1.17
C ILE A 110 6.36 17.03 1.99
N PRO A 111 7.46 16.47 2.54
CA PRO A 111 8.46 17.28 3.24
C PRO A 111 9.09 18.32 2.31
N GLU A 112 9.30 19.52 2.85
CA GLU A 112 9.88 20.66 2.12
C GLU A 112 11.19 20.30 1.40
N ASP A 113 12.08 19.56 2.06
CA ASP A 113 13.36 19.14 1.48
C ASP A 113 13.20 18.27 0.23
N ARG A 114 12.13 17.46 0.13
CA ARG A 114 11.85 16.67 -1.08
C ARG A 114 11.42 17.57 -2.24
N LEU A 115 10.65 18.63 -1.97
CA LEU A 115 10.28 19.63 -2.98
C LEU A 115 11.51 20.42 -3.45
N ARG A 116 12.37 20.85 -2.51
CA ARG A 116 13.63 21.53 -2.84
C ARG A 116 14.54 20.64 -3.69
N ALA A 117 14.64 19.36 -3.37
CA ALA A 117 15.42 18.40 -4.14
C ALA A 117 14.87 18.20 -5.57
N ALA A 118 13.54 18.07 -5.72
CA ALA A 118 12.89 17.97 -7.04
C ALA A 118 13.17 19.21 -7.90
N LEU A 119 13.05 20.41 -7.32
CA LEU A 119 13.35 21.67 -8.01
C LEU A 119 14.82 21.74 -8.43
N ALA A 120 15.74 21.34 -7.55
CA ALA A 120 17.18 21.37 -7.85
C ALA A 120 17.56 20.42 -9.00
N ARG A 121 16.96 19.22 -9.07
CA ARG A 121 17.15 18.29 -10.20
C ARG A 121 16.63 18.88 -11.50
N SER A 122 15.47 19.52 -11.45
CA SER A 122 14.87 20.16 -12.63
C SER A 122 15.72 21.31 -13.16
N GLN A 123 16.25 22.16 -12.27
CA GLN A 123 17.15 23.25 -12.67
C GLN A 123 18.47 22.76 -13.30
N ARG A 124 18.91 21.54 -12.97
CA ARG A 124 20.09 20.90 -13.58
C ARG A 124 19.78 20.19 -14.90
N GLY A 125 18.52 20.13 -15.31
CA GLY A 125 18.07 19.41 -16.51
C GLY A 125 18.11 17.88 -16.35
N GLU A 126 18.18 17.35 -15.13
CA GLU A 126 18.19 15.90 -14.87
C GLU A 126 16.79 15.28 -15.09
N SER A 127 15.73 16.08 -14.86
CA SER A 127 14.33 15.67 -14.99
C SER A 127 13.42 16.89 -15.14
N ASP A 128 12.19 16.70 -15.62
CA ASP A 128 11.18 17.75 -15.58
C ASP A 128 10.58 17.91 -14.16
N LEU A 129 10.24 19.13 -13.76
CA LEU A 129 9.62 19.41 -12.47
C LEU A 129 8.26 18.72 -12.35
N GLU A 130 7.45 18.72 -13.42
CA GLU A 130 6.16 18.03 -13.44
C GLU A 130 6.33 16.53 -13.16
N ALA A 131 7.32 15.90 -13.78
CA ALA A 131 7.63 14.49 -13.57
C ALA A 131 8.10 14.18 -12.14
N GLU A 132 8.92 15.04 -11.54
CA GLU A 132 9.34 14.86 -10.13
C GLU A 132 8.17 15.06 -9.16
N LEU A 133 7.29 16.03 -9.41
CA LEU A 133 6.08 16.23 -8.60
C LEU A 133 5.12 15.04 -8.72
N ALA A 134 4.94 14.49 -9.94
CA ALA A 134 4.14 13.30 -10.15
C ALA A 134 4.66 12.10 -9.35
N LYS A 135 5.98 11.89 -9.30
CA LYS A 135 6.61 10.85 -8.46
C LYS A 135 6.41 11.11 -6.98
N LEU A 136 6.57 12.37 -6.52
CA LEU A 136 6.36 12.73 -5.12
C LEU A 136 4.93 12.53 -4.66
N LEU A 137 3.95 12.67 -5.56
CA LEU A 137 2.54 12.41 -5.30
C LEU A 137 2.16 10.93 -5.45
N GLY A 138 3.08 10.07 -5.91
CA GLY A 138 2.82 8.65 -6.12
C GLY A 138 2.04 8.34 -7.40
N LYS A 139 1.85 9.31 -8.29
CA LYS A 139 1.04 9.15 -9.51
C LYS A 139 1.41 7.93 -10.36
N PRO A 140 2.69 7.61 -10.62
CA PRO A 140 3.04 6.41 -11.39
C PRO A 140 2.54 5.10 -10.77
N TRP A 141 2.54 5.00 -9.43
CA TRP A 141 2.00 3.83 -8.73
C TRP A 141 0.48 3.81 -8.79
N ASP A 142 -0.17 4.96 -8.62
CA ASP A 142 -1.61 5.07 -8.77
C ASP A 142 -2.06 4.66 -10.16
N ASP A 143 -1.44 5.18 -11.21
CA ASP A 143 -1.76 4.85 -12.60
C ASP A 143 -1.62 3.34 -12.89
N GLU A 144 -0.63 2.65 -12.31
CA GLU A 144 -0.46 1.18 -12.47
C GLU A 144 -1.50 0.39 -11.64
N LEU A 145 -1.83 0.82 -10.44
CA LEU A 145 -2.72 0.10 -9.52
C LEU A 145 -4.20 0.35 -9.81
N GLU A 146 -4.55 1.47 -10.44
CA GLU A 146 -5.92 1.90 -10.67
C GLU A 146 -6.80 0.84 -11.37
N PRO A 147 -6.34 0.15 -12.45
CA PRO A 147 -7.13 -0.90 -13.09
C PRO A 147 -7.48 -2.05 -12.13
N PHE A 148 -6.60 -2.35 -11.18
CA PHE A 148 -6.79 -3.41 -10.19
C PHE A 148 -7.77 -2.99 -9.09
N ARG A 149 -7.85 -1.70 -8.74
CA ARG A 149 -8.79 -1.16 -7.75
C ARG A 149 -10.24 -1.29 -8.25
N TYR A 150 -10.52 -0.74 -9.44
CA TYR A 150 -11.87 -0.75 -10.03
C TYR A 150 -12.42 -2.14 -10.32
N ALA A 151 -11.56 -3.08 -10.71
CA ALA A 151 -11.95 -4.48 -10.92
C ALA A 151 -12.42 -5.19 -9.62
N GLY A 152 -12.39 -4.50 -8.47
CA GLY A 152 -12.80 -4.97 -7.16
C GLY A 152 -14.17 -4.53 -6.67
N GLU A 153 -14.87 -3.64 -7.37
CA GLU A 153 -16.16 -3.09 -6.90
C GLU A 153 -17.28 -4.15 -6.75
N GLY A 154 -17.05 -5.40 -7.16
CA GLY A 154 -17.96 -6.54 -6.93
C GLY A 154 -17.54 -7.50 -5.81
N ALA A 155 -16.48 -7.21 -5.05
CA ALA A 155 -16.04 -8.06 -3.94
C ALA A 155 -16.99 -7.95 -2.74
N PRO A 156 -17.36 -9.05 -2.06
CA PRO A 156 -18.25 -9.01 -0.91
C PRO A 156 -17.61 -8.24 0.26
N VAL A 157 -18.13 -7.05 0.56
CA VAL A 157 -17.70 -6.24 1.70
C VAL A 157 -18.20 -6.90 2.99
N ARG A 158 -17.28 -7.42 3.81
CA ARG A 158 -17.62 -8.00 5.12
C ARG A 158 -17.42 -6.94 6.21
N TRP A 159 -18.51 -6.36 6.68
CA TRP A 159 -18.50 -5.45 7.84
C TRP A 159 -18.00 -6.17 9.09
N LEU A 160 -16.88 -5.72 9.65
CA LEU A 160 -16.40 -6.19 10.96
C LEU A 160 -17.31 -5.62 12.05
N HIS A 161 -17.99 -6.50 12.78
CA HIS A 161 -18.76 -6.15 13.96
C HIS A 161 -17.80 -5.75 15.09
N GLN A 162 -18.03 -4.59 15.69
CA GLN A 162 -17.35 -4.15 16.90
C GLN A 162 -17.71 -5.09 18.05
N VAL A 163 -16.73 -5.82 18.58
CA VAL A 163 -16.89 -6.51 19.87
C VAL A 163 -16.64 -5.47 20.96
N VAL A 164 -17.68 -5.21 21.76
CA VAL A 164 -17.66 -4.33 22.94
C VAL A 164 -16.81 -4.95 24.04
#